data_AF-A0A948AM57-F1
#
_entry.id   AF-A0A948AM57-F1
#
_cell.length_a   1.000
_cell.length_b   1.000
_cell.length_c   1.000
_cell.angle_alpha   90.00
_cell.angle_beta   90.00
_cell.angle_gamma   90.00
#
_symmetry.space_group_name_H-M   'P 1'
#
loop_
_entity.id
_entity.type
_entity.pdbx_description
1 polymer ?
#
loop_
_entity_poly.entity_id
_entity_poly.type
_entity_poly.pdbx_seq_one_letter_code
_entity_poly.pdbx_strand_id
1 'polypeptide(L)'
;GLVPLAVVTALALVAWFGLRWKDSPLGFYVLFAVTITASVQVVGIYLVFASLIVPALVSGERLARGLVIGATGYAVGLIASGLFDLPSGAAIVLTLVAVAGLAALFNRVRRV
;
A
#
# COMPACT_ATOMS: atom_id res chain seq x y z
N GLY A 1 -14.88 -3.98 -11.66
CA GLY A 1 -15.36 -2.61 -11.96
C GLY A 1 -14.88 -1.68 -10.87
N LEU A 2 -14.42 -0.47 -11.23
CA LEU A 2 -13.86 0.49 -10.27
C LEU A 2 -14.93 1.10 -9.35
N VAL A 3 -16.18 1.20 -9.82
CA VAL A 3 -17.30 1.76 -9.07
C VAL A 3 -17.62 0.95 -7.81
N PRO A 4 -17.79 -0.39 -7.86
CA PRO A 4 -17.93 -1.21 -6.66
C PRO A 4 -16.79 -1.04 -5.66
N LEU A 5 -15.53 -1.00 -6.14
CA LEU A 5 -14.37 -0.81 -5.28
C LEU A 5 -14.44 0.55 -4.57
N ALA A 6 -14.72 1.62 -5.32
CA ALA A 6 -14.84 2.97 -4.77
C ALA A 6 -15.95 3.05 -3.70
N VAL A 7 -17.10 2.41 -3.93
CA VAL A 7 -18.19 2.34 -2.95
C VAL A 7 -17.75 1.61 -1.69
N VAL A 8 -17.12 0.43 -1.83
CA VAL A 8 -16.62 -0.35 -0.69
C VAL A 8 -15.59 0.46 0.11
N THR A 9 -14.64 1.11 -0.55
CA THR A 9 -13.63 1.93 0.12
C THR A 9 -14.25 3.16 0.80
N ALA A 10 -15.23 3.81 0.18
CA ALA A 10 -15.95 4.94 0.78
C ALA A 10 -16.72 4.51 2.04
N LEU A 11 -17.44 3.40 1.98
CA LEU A 11 -18.13 2.84 3.15
C LEU A 11 -17.12 2.45 4.26
N ALA A 12 -15.99 1.87 3.89
CA ALA A 12 -14.94 1.52 4.85
C ALA A 12 -14.37 2.77 5.53
N LEU A 13 -14.14 3.86 4.78
CA LEU A 13 -13.69 5.15 5.32
C LEU A 13 -14.73 5.79 6.25
N VAL A 14 -16.02 5.75 5.87
CA VAL A 14 -17.12 6.25 6.72
C VAL A 14 -17.20 5.44 8.02
N ALA A 15 -17.08 4.12 7.96
CA ALA A 15 -17.04 3.28 9.16
C ALA A 15 -15.80 3.56 10.02
N TRP A 16 -14.64 3.77 9.40
CA TRP A 16 -13.37 4.05 10.09
C TRP A 16 -13.41 5.40 10.84
N PHE A 17 -13.85 6.46 10.18
CA PHE A 17 -13.85 7.82 10.75
C PHE A 17 -15.14 8.18 11.50
N GLY A 18 -16.29 7.76 10.99
CA GLY A 18 -17.61 8.12 11.52
C GLY A 18 -18.07 7.23 12.68
N LEU A 19 -17.74 5.93 12.65
CA LEU A 19 -18.24 4.97 13.64
C LEU A 19 -17.23 4.66 14.76
N ARG A 20 -16.06 5.34 14.77
CA ARG A 20 -14.95 5.13 15.72
C ARG A 20 -14.44 3.68 15.79
N TRP A 21 -14.68 2.88 14.75
CA TRP A 21 -14.26 1.47 14.72
C TRP A 21 -12.74 1.27 14.76
N LYS A 22 -11.96 2.33 14.53
CA LYS A 22 -10.52 2.39 14.81
C LYS A 22 -10.14 2.06 16.26
N ASP A 23 -11.04 2.28 17.22
CA ASP A 23 -10.78 2.03 18.65
C ASP A 23 -10.95 0.53 19.00
N SER A 24 -11.55 -0.27 18.11
CA SER A 24 -11.83 -1.70 18.32
C SER A 24 -11.01 -2.59 17.39
N PRO A 25 -10.29 -3.62 17.91
CA PRO A 25 -9.60 -4.59 17.09
C PRO A 25 -10.51 -5.30 16.09
N LEU A 26 -11.75 -5.62 16.49
CA LEU A 26 -12.72 -6.29 15.62
C LEU A 26 -13.15 -5.39 14.45
N GLY A 27 -13.32 -4.09 14.70
CA GLY A 27 -13.66 -3.11 13.67
C GLY A 27 -12.56 -3.01 12.61
N PHE A 28 -11.29 -2.99 13.05
CA PHE A 28 -10.14 -3.04 12.14
C PHE A 28 -10.14 -4.30 11.28
N TYR A 29 -10.29 -5.50 11.88
CA TYR A 29 -10.22 -6.75 11.12
C TYR A 29 -11.33 -6.89 10.08
N VAL A 30 -12.56 -6.49 10.41
CA VAL A 30 -13.67 -6.53 9.46
C VAL A 30 -13.43 -5.58 8.29
N LEU A 31 -13.07 -4.33 8.57
CA LEU A 31 -12.79 -3.33 7.53
C LEU A 31 -11.59 -3.72 6.67
N PHE A 32 -10.54 -4.27 7.30
CA PHE A 32 -9.37 -4.79 6.61
C PHE A 32 -9.74 -5.94 5.68
N ALA A 33 -10.46 -6.96 6.17
CA ALA A 33 -10.86 -8.12 5.38
C ALA A 33 -11.68 -7.69 4.15
N VAL A 34 -12.72 -6.87 4.34
CA VAL A 34 -13.57 -6.37 3.25
C VAL A 34 -12.76 -5.59 2.22
N THR A 35 -11.91 -4.66 2.67
CA THR A 35 -11.12 -3.80 1.79
C THR A 35 -10.12 -4.61 0.97
N ILE A 36 -9.43 -5.57 1.59
CA ILE A 36 -8.46 -6.42 0.92
C ILE A 36 -9.13 -7.35 -0.08
N THR A 37 -10.24 -8.02 0.29
CA THR A 37 -10.97 -8.90 -0.62
C THR A 37 -11.44 -8.14 -1.86
N ALA A 38 -11.98 -6.93 -1.70
CA ALA A 38 -12.42 -6.11 -2.83
C ALA A 38 -11.23 -5.63 -3.69
N SER A 39 -10.13 -5.22 -3.07
CA SER A 39 -8.95 -4.68 -3.78
C SER A 39 -8.20 -5.75 -4.57
N VAL A 40 -8.05 -6.95 -4.01
CA VAL A 40 -7.33 -8.08 -4.65
C VAL A 40 -7.98 -8.49 -5.96
N GLN A 41 -9.31 -8.41 -6.05
CA GLN A 41 -10.04 -8.74 -7.29
C GLN A 41 -9.76 -7.77 -8.44
N VAL A 42 -9.39 -6.53 -8.13
CA VAL A 42 -9.18 -5.47 -9.14
C VAL A 42 -7.70 -5.34 -9.49
N VAL A 43 -6.82 -5.28 -8.49
CA VAL A 43 -5.39 -4.96 -8.70
C VAL A 43 -4.49 -6.19 -8.60
N GLY A 44 -5.03 -7.31 -8.10
CA GLY A 44 -4.29 -8.56 -7.93
C GLY A 44 -3.64 -8.69 -6.56
N ILE A 45 -3.46 -9.96 -6.16
CA ILE A 45 -3.02 -10.34 -4.81
C ILE A 45 -1.62 -9.82 -4.47
N TYR A 46 -0.68 -9.91 -5.42
CA TYR A 46 0.72 -9.54 -5.19
C TYR A 46 0.90 -8.06 -4.88
N LEU A 47 0.26 -7.18 -5.65
CA LEU A 47 0.40 -5.74 -5.45
C LEU A 47 -0.24 -5.29 -4.15
N VAL A 48 -1.41 -5.84 -3.80
CA VAL A 48 -2.08 -5.53 -2.54
C VAL A 48 -1.19 -5.89 -1.34
N PHE A 49 -0.64 -7.12 -1.31
CA PHE A 49 0.25 -7.51 -0.21
C PHE A 49 1.57 -6.74 -0.19
N ALA A 50 2.20 -6.51 -1.35
CA ALA A 50 3.43 -5.73 -1.42
C ALA A 50 3.26 -4.31 -0.87
N SER A 51 2.10 -3.69 -1.13
CA SER A 51 1.77 -2.35 -0.65
C SER A 51 1.58 -2.27 0.87
N LEU A 52 1.26 -3.39 1.52
CA LEU A 52 1.17 -3.48 2.98
C LEU A 52 2.52 -3.80 3.61
N ILE A 53 3.23 -4.78 3.05
CA ILE A 53 4.45 -5.35 3.64
C ILE A 53 5.62 -4.38 3.47
N VAL A 54 5.89 -3.94 2.24
CA VAL A 54 7.12 -3.23 1.91
C VAL A 54 7.24 -1.88 2.63
N PRO A 55 6.21 -1.02 2.66
CA PRO A 55 6.27 0.23 3.43
C PRO A 55 6.38 0.02 4.94
N ALA A 56 5.68 -1.00 5.48
CA ALA A 56 5.69 -1.31 6.91
C ALA A 56 7.06 -1.75 7.42
N LEU A 57 7.84 -2.45 6.58
CA LEU A 57 9.20 -2.87 6.92
C LEU A 57 10.16 -1.68 7.12
N VAL A 58 9.93 -0.56 6.42
CA VAL A 58 10.85 0.59 6.45
C VAL A 58 10.28 1.78 7.25
N SER A 59 8.99 1.76 7.58
CA SER A 59 8.34 2.85 8.35
C SER A 59 8.88 2.95 9.77
N GLY A 60 9.23 1.82 10.41
CA GLY A 60 9.53 1.77 11.83
C GLY A 60 8.41 2.43 12.65
N GLU A 61 8.76 3.29 13.62
CA GLU A 61 7.79 4.06 14.42
C GLU A 61 7.17 5.27 13.68
N ARG A 62 7.65 5.60 12.48
CA ARG A 62 7.21 6.79 11.75
C ARG A 62 6.36 6.40 10.54
N LEU A 63 5.05 6.44 10.70
CA LEU A 63 4.08 6.20 9.62
C LEU A 63 4.39 7.02 8.36
N ALA A 64 4.80 8.29 8.52
CA ALA A 64 5.14 9.17 7.40
C ALA A 64 6.23 8.59 6.48
N ARG A 65 7.21 7.84 7.02
CA ARG A 65 8.26 7.21 6.20
C ARG A 65 7.69 6.12 5.30
N GLY A 66 6.85 5.25 5.86
CA GLY A 66 6.16 4.23 5.07
C GLY A 66 5.30 4.87 3.98
N LEU A 67 4.56 5.93 4.30
CA LEU A 67 3.74 6.64 3.34
C LEU A 67 4.55 7.21 2.17
N VAL A 68 5.68 7.87 2.46
CA VAL A 68 6.55 8.47 1.44
C VAL A 68 7.16 7.39 0.55
N ILE A 69 7.63 6.28 1.12
CA ILE A 69 8.21 5.15 0.38
C ILE A 69 7.14 4.48 -0.49
N GLY A 70 5.95 4.25 0.06
CA GLY A 70 4.82 3.70 -0.68
C GLY A 70 4.42 4.58 -1.86
N ALA A 71 4.25 5.89 -1.63
CA ALA A 71 3.86 6.85 -2.66
C ALA A 71 4.90 6.96 -3.78
N THR A 72 6.19 7.04 -3.42
CA THR A 72 7.27 7.08 -4.42
C THR A 72 7.38 5.76 -5.19
N GLY A 73 7.26 4.61 -4.53
CA GLY A 73 7.23 3.30 -5.19
C GLY A 73 6.10 3.19 -6.22
N TYR A 74 4.87 3.61 -5.87
CA TYR A 74 3.73 3.64 -6.79
C TYR A 74 3.94 4.60 -7.97
N ALA A 75 4.39 5.83 -7.70
CA ALA A 75 4.61 6.82 -8.74
C ALA A 75 5.65 6.33 -9.77
N VAL A 76 6.80 5.85 -9.28
CA VAL A 76 7.86 5.31 -10.15
C VAL A 76 7.39 4.08 -10.90
N GLY A 77 6.63 3.19 -10.24
CA GLY A 77 6.09 1.97 -10.85
C GLY A 77 5.10 2.24 -11.97
N LEU A 78 4.21 3.22 -11.79
CA LEU A 78 3.25 3.62 -12.82
C LEU A 78 3.93 4.31 -14.00
N ILE A 79 4.90 5.19 -13.74
CA ILE A 79 5.69 5.83 -14.80
C ILE A 79 6.47 4.78 -15.60
N ALA A 80 7.16 3.86 -14.92
CA ALA A 80 7.88 2.78 -15.58
C ALA A 80 6.94 1.87 -16.39
N SER A 81 5.78 1.52 -15.83
CA SER A 81 4.77 0.73 -16.55
C SER A 81 4.30 1.43 -17.83
N GLY A 82 4.05 2.74 -17.79
CA GLY A 82 3.65 3.51 -18.96
C GLY A 82 4.76 3.76 -19.99
N LEU A 83 6.03 3.76 -19.58
CA LEU A 83 7.16 3.94 -20.49
C LEU A 83 7.61 2.64 -21.16
N PHE A 84 7.48 1.51 -20.48
CA PHE A 84 7.99 0.21 -20.94
C PHE A 84 6.88 -0.80 -21.28
N ASP A 85 5.60 -0.36 -21.30
CA ASP A 85 4.41 -1.22 -21.50
C ASP A 85 4.38 -2.48 -20.60
N LEU A 86 4.97 -2.38 -19.42
CA LEU A 86 5.02 -3.47 -18.44
C LEU A 86 3.64 -3.63 -17.75
N PRO A 87 3.29 -4.85 -17.30
CA PRO A 87 2.16 -5.04 -16.41
C PRO A 87 2.30 -4.16 -15.15
N SER A 88 1.35 -3.25 -14.94
CA SER A 88 1.39 -2.23 -13.87
C SER A 88 1.55 -2.83 -12.47
N GLY A 89 0.88 -3.96 -12.22
CA GLY A 89 1.00 -4.68 -10.95
C GLY A 89 2.43 -5.10 -10.62
N ALA A 90 3.14 -5.68 -11.60
CA ALA A 90 4.51 -6.15 -11.41
C ALA A 90 5.49 -4.97 -11.30
N ALA A 91 5.33 -3.95 -12.15
CA ALA A 91 6.18 -2.75 -12.13
C ALA A 91 6.14 -2.06 -10.76
N ILE A 92 4.94 -1.86 -10.19
CA ILE A 92 4.77 -1.22 -8.88
C ILE A 92 5.39 -2.06 -7.75
N VAL A 93 5.22 -3.38 -7.77
CA VAL A 93 5.83 -4.27 -6.76
C VAL A 93 7.35 -4.13 -6.78
N LEU A 94 7.97 -4.17 -7.96
CA LEU A 94 9.42 -4.06 -8.11
C LEU A 94 9.94 -2.69 -7.64
N THR A 95 9.26 -1.60 -8.01
CA THR A 95 9.67 -0.26 -7.61
C THR A 95 9.46 0.00 -6.12
N LEU A 96 8.39 -0.53 -5.50
CA LEU A 96 8.21 -0.51 -4.05
C LEU A 96 9.40 -1.15 -3.34
N VAL A 97 9.79 -2.36 -3.76
CA VAL A 97 10.92 -3.09 -3.17
C VAL A 97 12.23 -2.33 -3.39
N ALA A 98 12.45 -1.78 -4.58
CA ALA A 98 13.66 -1.01 -4.90
C ALA A 98 13.78 0.26 -4.04
N VAL A 99 12.72 1.07 -3.96
CA VAL A 99 12.69 2.30 -3.16
C VAL A 99 12.88 1.99 -1.67
N ALA A 100 12.17 0.98 -1.15
CA ALA A 100 12.30 0.53 0.23
C ALA A 100 13.71 0.02 0.55
N GLY A 101 14.30 -0.79 -0.35
CA GLY A 101 15.65 -1.31 -0.20
C GLY A 101 16.71 -0.20 -0.19
N LEU A 102 16.59 0.78 -1.09
CA LEU A 102 17.46 1.96 -1.12
C LEU A 102 17.35 2.78 0.17
N ALA A 103 16.12 3.01 0.65
CA ALA A 103 15.90 3.72 1.91
C ALA A 103 16.47 2.96 3.12
N ALA A 104 16.33 1.64 3.15
CA ALA A 104 16.92 0.79 4.19
C ALA A 104 18.45 0.82 4.17
N LEU A 105 19.05 0.73 2.98
CA LEU A 105 20.51 0.82 2.81
C LEU A 105 21.05 2.18 3.29
N PHE A 106 20.40 3.27 2.90
CA PHE A 106 20.79 4.62 3.32
C PHE A 106 20.73 4.79 4.84
N ASN A 107 19.70 4.24 5.49
CA ASN A 107 19.59 4.24 6.95
C ASN A 107 20.65 3.37 7.62
N ARG A 108 21.05 2.25 7.02
CA ARG A 108 22.12 1.38 7.54
C ARG A 108 23.47 2.09 7.48
N VAL A 109 23.79 2.75 6.37
CA VAL A 109 25.05 3.49 6.20
C VAL A 109 25.15 4.66 7.18
N ARG A 110 24.04 5.35 7.49
CA ARG A 110 24.02 6.44 8.49
C ARG A 110 24.16 6.00 9.94
N ARG A 111 23.99 4.70 10.24
CA ARG A 111 24.13 4.15 11.60
C ARG A 111 25.51 3.57 11.89
N VAL A 112 26.36 3.44 10.87
CA VAL A 112 27.77 2.99 10.96
C VAL A 112 28.67 4.21 11.04
#